data_AF-A0A940FRU8-F1
#
_entry.id   AF-A0A940FRU8-F1
#
_cell.length_a   1.000
_cell.length_b   1.000
_cell.length_c   1.000
_cell.angle_alpha   90.00
_cell.angle_beta   90.00
_cell.angle_gamma   90.00
#
_symmetry.space_group_name_H-M   'P 1'
#
loop_
_entity.id
_entity.type
_entity.pdbx_description
1 polymer ?
#
loop_
_entity_poly.entity_id
_entity_poly.type
_entity_poly.pdbx_seq_one_letter_code
_entity_poly.pdbx_strand_id
1 'polypeptide(L)'
;MWRLKGSEVLQGVAYINAVPILVNINEKEDAVDFNITSSLGDRDTSYLQTLHLGKVSSTTATGKKKIISFQQIIKDADWLKTTEVFSKDDTGKLQSSDKERFTISTDETILYFRREYDVADDTLKTEGFIAEATYEKITPEQLAQETATGKGVNFTNGLTWKQIIAKAKRENKYIFVDCYATWCGPCKVMDKYVYPLNIVGDAMNKDFIAVKVQMDSTAKDPDYIKLQYSLARKLEKEYNITGLPTYLFFSPAGKPLHKSAGQQKAKDFIQLLDIAKDPQKQLYTLFEKAKDKKIDFSEFPLVVNRLKNEFHEEQMAFKIARIYFDSYLNKLNENELLTKSNFDFIGEYKDVVKSSDKFFKYFLNNSSVVDSIEGIKGSGWAYFFAKDIIRKEKVTPLLDEAQKTNSEPQWTKMEEKLTMQYGKKIGVVSVLDARVAWYWEKKNWESFFQYCGIHLQQYDPKKLAPLYLNDCAWNAFEFINNSTILEEAVGWAGLAIENASNDKELLPILIDTKSCLLYKLERREDAISLMKNVVELSTGPSREYFSKRLDKMINGQNIMVD
;
A
#
# COMPACT_ATOMS: atom_id res chain seq x y z
N MET A 1 -16.86 -13.06 -2.79
CA MET A 1 -15.93 -14.22 -2.68
C MET A 1 -15.21 -14.14 -1.35
N TRP A 2 -15.04 -15.25 -0.64
CA TRP A 2 -14.36 -15.33 0.66
C TRP A 2 -13.14 -16.26 0.59
N ARG A 3 -12.09 -15.96 1.36
CA ARG A 3 -10.84 -16.73 1.46
C ARG A 3 -10.33 -16.69 2.91
N LEU A 4 -9.97 -17.86 3.44
CA LEU A 4 -9.24 -17.97 4.71
C LEU A 4 -7.78 -17.56 4.52
N LYS A 5 -7.26 -16.75 5.45
CA LYS A 5 -5.86 -16.30 5.48
C LYS A 5 -5.20 -16.74 6.80
N GLY A 6 -4.86 -18.02 6.88
CA GLY A 6 -4.51 -18.69 8.14
C GLY A 6 -5.75 -19.30 8.80
N SER A 7 -5.63 -19.68 10.07
CA SER A 7 -6.70 -20.31 10.87
C SER A 7 -7.69 -19.33 11.51
N GLU A 8 -7.35 -18.04 11.59
CA GLU A 8 -8.04 -17.05 12.44
C GLU A 8 -8.62 -15.86 11.66
N VAL A 9 -8.38 -15.77 10.35
CA VAL A 9 -8.74 -14.59 9.53
C VAL A 9 -9.56 -14.96 8.29
N LEU A 10 -10.78 -14.46 8.24
CA LEU A 10 -11.72 -14.57 7.12
C LEU A 10 -11.69 -13.28 6.29
N GLN A 11 -11.29 -13.36 5.02
CA GLN A 11 -11.23 -12.23 4.10
C GLN A 11 -12.28 -12.36 2.98
N GLY A 12 -13.18 -11.39 2.86
CA GLY A 12 -14.26 -11.36 1.89
C GLY A 12 -14.23 -10.15 0.97
N VAL A 13 -14.86 -10.28 -0.20
CA VAL A 13 -15.23 -9.16 -1.07
C VAL A 13 -16.75 -9.07 -1.13
N ALA A 14 -17.29 -7.96 -0.64
CA ALA A 14 -18.68 -7.53 -0.74
C ALA A 14 -18.80 -6.37 -1.75
N TYR A 15 -20.02 -6.03 -2.16
CA TYR A 15 -20.28 -4.92 -3.09
C TYR A 15 -21.33 -3.96 -2.52
N ILE A 16 -21.06 -2.66 -2.59
CA ILE A 16 -22.05 -1.60 -2.34
C ILE A 16 -22.12 -0.73 -3.58
N ASN A 17 -23.29 -0.58 -4.20
CA ASN A 17 -23.48 0.17 -5.45
C ASN A 17 -22.47 -0.22 -6.55
N ALA A 18 -22.25 -1.54 -6.72
CA ALA A 18 -21.25 -2.13 -7.61
C ALA A 18 -19.76 -1.83 -7.30
N VAL A 19 -19.44 -1.11 -6.21
CA VAL A 19 -18.06 -0.89 -5.74
C VAL A 19 -17.60 -2.08 -4.89
N PRO A 20 -16.47 -2.73 -5.19
CA PRO A 20 -15.91 -3.82 -4.38
C PRO A 20 -15.31 -3.29 -3.07
N ILE A 21 -15.64 -3.95 -1.97
CA ILE A 21 -15.16 -3.64 -0.63
C ILE A 21 -14.58 -4.92 -0.01
N LEU A 22 -13.35 -4.85 0.47
CA LEU A 22 -12.74 -5.89 1.28
C LEU A 22 -13.31 -5.85 2.71
N VAL A 23 -13.63 -7.02 3.23
CA VAL A 23 -14.02 -7.22 4.64
C VAL A 23 -13.05 -8.23 5.23
N ASN A 24 -12.39 -7.89 6.32
CA ASN A 24 -11.51 -8.78 7.06
C ASN A 24 -12.11 -9.01 8.43
N ILE A 25 -12.27 -10.27 8.82
CA ILE A 25 -12.81 -10.71 10.10
C ILE A 25 -11.68 -11.47 10.79
N ASN A 26 -11.22 -10.99 11.95
CA ASN A 26 -10.27 -11.73 12.78
C ASN A 26 -11.02 -12.27 13.99
N GLU A 27 -11.02 -13.60 14.19
CA GLU A 27 -11.49 -14.20 15.44
C GLU A 27 -10.34 -14.24 16.46
N LYS A 28 -10.65 -13.86 17.70
CA LYS A 28 -9.83 -14.04 18.90
C LYS A 28 -10.71 -14.73 19.94
N GLU A 29 -10.08 -15.40 20.92
CA GLU A 29 -10.79 -16.21 21.94
C GLU A 29 -11.99 -15.50 22.60
N ASP A 30 -11.93 -14.17 22.80
CA ASP A 30 -12.99 -13.35 23.41
C ASP A 30 -13.58 -12.25 22.50
N ALA A 31 -13.23 -12.16 21.21
CA ALA A 31 -13.66 -11.03 20.35
C ALA A 31 -13.56 -11.31 18.84
N VAL A 32 -14.43 -10.66 18.06
CA VAL A 32 -14.37 -10.64 16.59
C VAL A 32 -14.07 -9.22 16.09
N ASP A 33 -12.88 -9.00 15.52
CA ASP A 33 -12.50 -7.70 14.96
C ASP A 33 -12.91 -7.62 13.47
N PHE A 34 -13.80 -6.69 13.14
CA PHE A 34 -14.20 -6.39 11.75
C PHE A 34 -13.40 -5.20 11.20
N ASN A 35 -12.72 -5.40 10.07
CA ASN A 35 -11.99 -4.36 9.35
C ASN A 35 -12.45 -4.30 7.89
N ILE A 36 -13.19 -3.25 7.56
CA ILE A 36 -13.72 -2.97 6.21
C ILE A 36 -12.77 -2.00 5.50
N THR A 37 -12.31 -2.34 4.30
CA THR A 37 -11.43 -1.52 3.46
C THR A 37 -11.91 -1.52 2.00
N SER A 38 -12.25 -0.34 1.46
CA SER A 38 -12.59 -0.20 0.04
C SER A 38 -11.32 -0.26 -0.83
N SER A 39 -11.28 -1.18 -1.79
CA SER A 39 -10.21 -1.25 -2.79
C SER A 39 -10.67 -0.64 -4.12
N LEU A 40 -10.67 0.69 -4.21
CA LEU A 40 -10.71 1.40 -5.48
C LEU A 40 -9.30 1.82 -5.85
N GLY A 41 -8.71 1.06 -6.77
CA GLY A 41 -7.49 1.46 -7.47
C GLY A 41 -7.84 2.41 -8.61
N ASP A 42 -8.13 3.68 -8.30
CA ASP A 42 -7.96 4.76 -9.28
C ASP A 42 -7.74 6.13 -8.62
N ARG A 43 -7.13 7.05 -9.38
CA ARG A 43 -6.49 8.27 -8.84
C ARG A 43 -7.45 9.44 -8.55
N ASP A 44 -8.51 9.23 -7.77
CA ASP A 44 -9.22 10.34 -7.09
C ASP A 44 -10.30 9.83 -6.09
N THR A 45 -9.93 9.39 -4.88
CA THR A 45 -10.91 9.17 -3.79
C THR A 45 -10.35 9.43 -2.39
N SER A 46 -10.90 10.45 -1.73
CA SER A 46 -10.57 10.87 -0.36
C SER A 46 -11.48 10.25 0.72
N TYR A 47 -11.69 8.92 0.69
CA TYR A 47 -12.48 8.21 1.70
C TYR A 47 -11.93 6.82 2.06
N LEU A 48 -10.88 6.78 2.88
CA LEU A 48 -10.56 5.61 3.69
C LEU A 48 -11.31 5.72 5.03
N GLN A 49 -12.38 4.95 5.20
CA GLN A 49 -13.05 4.79 6.50
C GLN A 49 -12.73 3.41 7.09
N THR A 50 -11.72 3.35 7.95
CA THR A 50 -11.55 2.20 8.85
C THR A 50 -12.62 2.27 9.94
N LEU A 51 -13.68 1.47 9.81
CA LEU A 51 -14.74 1.41 10.80
C LEU A 51 -14.35 0.41 11.92
N HIS A 52 -13.69 0.89 12.98
CA HIS A 52 -13.49 0.08 14.19
C HIS A 52 -14.80 -0.07 14.95
N LEU A 53 -15.43 -1.25 14.81
CA LEU A 53 -16.53 -1.69 15.64
C LEU A 53 -15.97 -2.16 16.99
N GLY A 54 -16.54 -1.66 18.09
CA GLY A 54 -16.06 -1.95 19.44
C GLY A 54 -16.42 -3.37 19.93
N LYS A 55 -16.05 -3.69 21.17
CA LYS A 55 -16.40 -4.96 21.81
C LYS A 55 -17.91 -5.22 21.76
N VAL A 56 -18.29 -6.40 21.28
CA VAL A 56 -19.66 -6.89 21.20
C VAL A 56 -20.06 -7.56 22.52
N SER A 57 -21.30 -7.37 22.97
CA SER A 57 -21.92 -8.15 24.05
C SER A 57 -23.21 -8.80 23.57
N SER A 58 -23.46 -10.06 23.93
CA SER A 58 -24.69 -10.77 23.58
C SER A 58 -25.84 -10.42 24.55
N THR A 59 -27.09 -10.54 24.09
CA THR A 59 -28.28 -10.43 24.95
C THR A 59 -29.40 -11.32 24.41
N THR A 60 -30.11 -12.04 25.29
CA THR A 60 -31.18 -12.97 24.93
C THR A 60 -32.58 -12.41 25.22
N ALA A 61 -33.59 -13.07 24.65
CA ALA A 61 -34.89 -12.47 24.35
C ALA A 61 -35.78 -12.10 25.56
N THR A 62 -36.26 -10.85 25.64
CA THR A 62 -37.60 -10.49 26.19
C THR A 62 -38.08 -9.04 25.85
N GLY A 63 -38.34 -8.76 24.56
CA GLY A 63 -39.61 -8.10 24.17
C GLY A 63 -39.83 -6.56 24.16
N LYS A 64 -39.77 -6.00 22.94
CA LYS A 64 -40.69 -4.99 22.32
C LYS A 64 -40.68 -3.49 22.72
N LYS A 65 -40.58 -2.62 21.69
CA LYS A 65 -41.68 -1.69 21.31
C LYS A 65 -41.68 -1.25 19.82
N LYS A 66 -42.78 -0.62 19.41
CA LYS A 66 -43.51 -0.69 18.12
C LYS A 66 -43.13 0.38 17.06
N ILE A 67 -43.47 0.07 15.80
CA ILE A 67 -43.15 0.75 14.51
C ILE A 67 -44.15 1.86 14.10
N ILE A 68 -43.66 2.94 13.47
CA ILE A 68 -44.24 3.70 12.33
C ILE A 68 -43.06 4.39 11.59
N SER A 69 -42.80 4.30 10.27
CA SER A 69 -43.25 3.40 9.18
C SER A 69 -42.35 3.56 7.92
N PHE A 70 -42.03 2.47 7.21
CA PHE A 70 -40.84 2.31 6.35
C PHE A 70 -41.13 2.26 4.81
N GLN A 71 -42.22 2.87 4.34
CA GLN A 71 -42.81 2.52 3.03
C GLN A 71 -42.19 3.15 1.75
N GLN A 72 -41.19 4.02 1.84
CA GLN A 72 -40.52 4.59 0.65
C GLN A 72 -39.14 3.99 0.35
N ILE A 73 -38.55 3.22 1.29
CA ILE A 73 -37.20 2.63 1.15
C ILE A 73 -37.26 1.19 0.62
N ILE A 74 -38.34 0.44 0.90
CA ILE A 74 -38.55 -0.93 0.40
C ILE A 74 -38.55 -1.01 -1.13
N LYS A 75 -38.89 0.06 -1.85
CA LYS A 75 -39.13 0.01 -3.30
C LYS A 75 -37.89 -0.24 -4.17
N ASP A 76 -36.68 -0.05 -3.64
CA ASP A 76 -35.43 -0.13 -4.41
C ASP A 76 -34.45 -1.22 -3.87
N ALA A 77 -34.91 -2.12 -2.98
CA ALA A 77 -34.06 -3.08 -2.26
C ALA A 77 -33.94 -4.49 -2.90
N ASP A 78 -34.36 -4.68 -4.15
CA ASP A 78 -34.38 -5.98 -4.85
C ASP A 78 -32.99 -6.56 -5.24
N TRP A 79 -31.89 -5.90 -4.85
CA TRP A 79 -30.52 -6.26 -5.25
C TRP A 79 -29.67 -6.93 -4.16
N LEU A 80 -30.20 -7.16 -2.95
CA LEU A 80 -29.54 -7.97 -1.90
C LEU A 80 -29.64 -9.48 -2.21
N LYS A 81 -28.92 -9.94 -3.24
CA LYS A 81 -28.76 -11.37 -3.54
C LYS A 81 -27.48 -11.94 -2.93
N THR A 82 -27.69 -12.92 -2.06
CA THR A 82 -26.81 -14.04 -1.70
C THR A 82 -25.43 -14.08 -2.34
N THR A 83 -24.37 -14.05 -1.53
CA THR A 83 -23.02 -14.48 -1.96
C THR A 83 -22.78 -15.94 -1.57
N GLU A 84 -22.45 -16.79 -2.55
CA GLU A 84 -21.95 -18.15 -2.30
C GLU A 84 -20.61 -18.12 -1.56
N VAL A 85 -20.43 -19.07 -0.64
CA VAL A 85 -19.18 -19.35 0.06
C VAL A 85 -18.55 -20.60 -0.54
N PHE A 86 -17.24 -20.58 -0.75
CA PHE A 86 -16.48 -21.75 -1.21
C PHE A 86 -15.61 -22.24 -0.06
N SER A 87 -15.79 -23.50 0.34
CA SER A 87 -14.90 -24.19 1.26
C SER A 87 -13.89 -25.04 0.48
N LYS A 88 -12.80 -25.43 1.14
CA LYS A 88 -11.91 -26.47 0.64
C LYS A 88 -12.26 -27.80 1.30
N ASP A 89 -12.35 -28.85 0.51
CA ASP A 89 -12.40 -30.21 1.03
C ASP A 89 -11.04 -30.66 1.59
N ASP A 90 -10.99 -31.84 2.21
CA ASP A 90 -9.78 -32.43 2.80
C ASP A 90 -8.66 -32.72 1.77
N THR A 91 -8.96 -32.58 0.47
CA THR A 91 -7.97 -32.67 -0.63
C THR A 91 -7.49 -31.30 -1.12
N GLY A 92 -8.01 -30.21 -0.55
CA GLY A 92 -7.65 -28.83 -0.86
C GLY A 92 -8.39 -28.23 -2.07
N LYS A 93 -9.38 -28.95 -2.63
CA LYS A 93 -10.20 -28.52 -3.77
C LYS A 93 -11.32 -27.60 -3.31
N LEU A 94 -11.56 -26.50 -4.04
CA LEU A 94 -12.69 -25.61 -3.78
C LEU A 94 -14.01 -26.28 -4.22
N GLN A 95 -14.98 -26.36 -3.32
CA GLN A 95 -16.38 -26.69 -3.63
C GLN A 95 -17.27 -25.52 -3.19
N SER A 96 -18.35 -25.27 -3.93
CA SER A 96 -19.43 -24.38 -3.48
C SER A 96 -20.14 -25.03 -2.31
N SER A 97 -20.09 -24.41 -1.12
CA SER A 97 -20.83 -24.89 0.03
C SER A 97 -22.17 -24.19 0.11
N ASP A 98 -23.24 -24.84 -0.36
CA ASP A 98 -24.63 -24.36 -0.20
C ASP A 98 -25.05 -24.20 1.28
N LYS A 99 -24.22 -24.70 2.20
CA LYS A 99 -24.48 -24.89 3.63
C LYS A 99 -24.17 -23.71 4.54
N GLU A 100 -23.59 -22.62 4.03
CA GLU A 100 -23.35 -21.39 4.80
C GLU A 100 -23.80 -20.15 4.04
N ARG A 101 -24.63 -19.33 4.69
CA ARG A 101 -25.03 -18.01 4.19
C ARG A 101 -24.65 -16.94 5.21
N PHE A 102 -24.01 -15.88 4.72
CA PHE A 102 -23.75 -14.67 5.49
C PHE A 102 -24.67 -13.56 4.98
N THR A 103 -25.56 -13.10 5.85
CA THR A 103 -26.53 -12.05 5.52
C THR A 103 -26.18 -10.79 6.30
N ILE A 104 -25.94 -9.70 5.58
CA ILE A 104 -25.83 -8.35 6.14
C ILE A 104 -27.19 -7.70 5.98
N SER A 105 -27.78 -7.23 7.09
CA SER A 105 -29.03 -6.48 7.08
C SER A 105 -28.89 -5.22 7.95
N THR A 106 -29.71 -4.21 7.66
CA THR A 106 -29.66 -2.92 8.38
C THR A 106 -31.04 -2.55 8.88
N ASP A 107 -31.11 -2.08 10.12
CA ASP A 107 -32.22 -1.28 10.66
C ASP A 107 -31.66 0.11 11.03
N GLU A 108 -32.53 1.07 11.36
CA GLU A 108 -32.31 2.52 11.29
C GLU A 108 -30.96 3.06 11.85
N THR A 109 -30.36 2.41 12.85
CA THR A 109 -29.05 2.75 13.45
C THR A 109 -28.12 1.55 13.66
N ILE A 110 -28.48 0.36 13.15
CA ILE A 110 -27.81 -0.91 13.47
C ILE A 110 -27.44 -1.69 12.21
N LEU A 111 -26.19 -2.15 12.15
CA LEU A 111 -25.73 -3.19 11.23
C LEU A 111 -25.81 -4.57 11.90
N TYR A 112 -26.52 -5.50 11.26
CA TYR A 112 -26.61 -6.89 11.68
C TYR A 112 -25.77 -7.80 10.79
N PHE A 113 -24.93 -8.62 11.42
CA PHE A 113 -24.20 -9.70 10.77
C PHE A 113 -24.75 -11.04 11.24
N ARG A 114 -25.44 -11.76 10.34
CA ARG A 114 -25.98 -13.08 10.61
C ARG A 114 -25.26 -14.15 9.80
N ARG A 115 -24.90 -15.25 10.44
CA ARG A 115 -24.50 -16.52 9.80
C ARG A 115 -25.67 -17.48 9.91
N GLU A 116 -26.03 -18.10 8.81
CA GLU A 116 -27.09 -19.11 8.71
C GLU A 116 -26.48 -20.39 8.13
N TYR A 117 -26.87 -21.54 8.69
CA TYR A 117 -26.42 -22.86 8.25
C TYR A 117 -27.62 -23.75 7.91
N ASP A 118 -27.50 -24.58 6.88
CA ASP A 118 -28.44 -25.67 6.65
C ASP A 118 -28.06 -26.90 7.47
N VAL A 119 -28.92 -27.25 8.43
CA VAL A 119 -28.89 -28.53 9.14
C VAL A 119 -29.76 -29.51 8.34
N ALA A 120 -29.27 -30.73 8.11
CA ALA A 120 -29.80 -31.66 7.11
C ALA A 120 -31.17 -32.32 7.43
N ASP A 121 -32.07 -31.62 8.12
CA ASP A 121 -33.38 -32.12 8.57
C ASP A 121 -34.41 -30.96 8.65
N ASP A 122 -34.75 -30.41 7.48
CA ASP A 122 -35.87 -29.50 7.12
C ASP A 122 -36.27 -28.36 8.10
N THR A 123 -35.38 -27.99 9.01
CA THR A 123 -35.56 -26.95 10.02
C THR A 123 -34.35 -26.04 10.07
N LEU A 124 -34.46 -24.86 9.46
CA LEU A 124 -33.50 -23.76 9.60
C LEU A 124 -33.36 -23.36 11.08
N LYS A 125 -32.37 -23.92 11.76
CA LYS A 125 -32.01 -23.52 13.12
C LYS A 125 -31.12 -22.28 13.07
N THR A 126 -31.71 -21.14 13.38
CA THR A 126 -30.97 -19.88 13.57
C THR A 126 -30.16 -19.93 14.87
N GLU A 127 -28.88 -20.32 14.78
CA GLU A 127 -27.87 -20.07 15.81
C GLU A 127 -26.73 -19.24 15.21
N GLY A 128 -26.44 -18.07 15.77
CA GLY A 128 -25.34 -17.21 15.32
C GLY A 128 -25.71 -15.73 15.11
N PHE A 129 -25.92 -14.99 16.20
CA PHE A 129 -25.85 -13.52 16.19
C PHE A 129 -24.38 -13.14 16.39
N ILE A 130 -23.68 -12.67 15.35
CA ILE A 130 -22.21 -12.51 15.41
C ILE A 130 -21.81 -11.12 15.96
N ALA A 131 -22.52 -10.06 15.56
CA ALA A 131 -22.29 -8.73 16.08
C ALA A 131 -23.52 -7.82 15.93
N GLU A 132 -23.72 -6.95 16.91
CA GLU A 132 -24.56 -5.75 16.79
C GLU A 132 -23.65 -4.53 16.79
N ALA A 133 -23.80 -3.67 15.77
CA ALA A 133 -23.05 -2.44 15.64
C ALA A 133 -23.99 -1.24 15.56
N THR A 134 -24.25 -0.60 16.70
CA THR A 134 -24.92 0.71 16.78
C THR A 134 -23.99 1.81 16.29
N TYR A 135 -24.45 2.63 15.35
CA TYR A 135 -23.82 3.91 15.03
C TYR A 135 -24.79 5.06 15.35
N GLU A 136 -24.39 5.96 16.25
CA GLU A 136 -25.15 7.17 16.51
C GLU A 136 -25.01 8.14 15.34
N LYS A 137 -26.01 8.13 14.47
CA LYS A 137 -26.27 9.24 13.56
C LYS A 137 -26.88 10.36 14.39
N ILE A 138 -26.08 11.37 14.75
CA ILE A 138 -26.58 12.60 15.40
C ILE A 138 -27.70 13.16 14.51
N THR A 139 -28.93 13.11 15.02
CA THR A 139 -30.10 13.65 14.32
C THR A 139 -30.01 15.18 14.21
N PRO A 140 -30.68 15.82 13.24
CA PRO A 140 -30.78 17.28 13.18
C PRO A 140 -31.27 17.89 14.51
N GLU A 141 -32.17 17.22 15.22
CA GLU A 141 -32.66 17.60 16.54
C GLU A 141 -31.59 17.48 17.63
N GLN A 142 -30.83 16.37 17.69
CA GLN A 142 -29.71 16.22 18.63
C GLN A 142 -28.59 17.22 18.34
N LEU A 143 -28.26 17.45 17.06
CA LEU A 143 -27.29 18.47 16.66
C LEU A 143 -27.77 19.87 17.07
N ALA A 144 -29.05 20.18 16.86
CA ALA A 144 -29.64 21.43 17.34
C ALA A 144 -29.56 21.53 18.88
N GLN A 145 -29.83 20.46 19.62
CA GLN A 145 -29.74 20.43 21.09
C GLN A 145 -28.29 20.59 21.59
N GLU A 146 -27.33 19.91 20.98
CA GLU A 146 -25.90 20.00 21.30
C GLU A 146 -25.24 21.31 20.83
N THR A 147 -25.90 22.09 19.97
CA THR A 147 -25.41 23.42 19.53
C THR A 147 -26.21 24.58 20.12
N ALA A 148 -27.41 24.33 20.67
CA ALA A 148 -28.35 25.35 21.17
C ALA A 148 -27.79 26.26 22.27
N THR A 149 -26.78 25.81 23.04
CA THR A 149 -26.16 26.65 24.08
C THR A 149 -25.07 27.60 23.55
N GLY A 150 -24.67 27.46 22.27
CA GLY A 150 -23.66 28.30 21.64
C GLY A 150 -22.23 28.09 22.16
N LYS A 151 -21.95 27.01 22.91
CA LYS A 151 -20.66 26.75 23.57
C LYS A 151 -19.68 25.95 22.70
N GLY A 152 -19.73 26.10 21.39
CA GLY A 152 -18.75 25.50 20.47
C GLY A 152 -17.32 26.04 20.67
N VAL A 153 -16.43 25.70 19.75
CA VAL A 153 -15.02 26.11 19.80
C VAL A 153 -14.86 27.63 19.63
N ASN A 154 -14.24 28.27 20.61
CA ASN A 154 -13.97 29.72 20.62
C ASN A 154 -12.71 30.05 19.82
N PHE A 155 -12.87 30.20 18.50
CA PHE A 155 -11.78 30.61 17.62
C PHE A 155 -11.33 32.06 17.85
N THR A 156 -10.02 32.23 18.03
CA THR A 156 -9.35 33.52 18.20
C THR A 156 -8.97 34.09 16.84
N ASN A 157 -9.61 35.21 16.48
CA ASN A 157 -9.41 35.92 15.22
C ASN A 157 -8.58 37.21 15.39
N GLY A 158 -8.03 37.74 14.30
CA GLY A 158 -7.39 39.07 14.26
C GLY A 158 -6.07 39.23 15.01
N LEU A 159 -5.51 38.16 15.61
CA LEU A 159 -4.21 38.20 16.29
C LEU A 159 -3.08 37.71 15.37
N THR A 160 -1.93 38.38 15.46
CA THR A 160 -0.67 37.87 14.88
C THR A 160 -0.14 36.67 15.66
N TRP A 161 0.71 35.84 15.04
CA TRP A 161 1.34 34.68 15.71
C TRP A 161 2.06 35.04 17.02
N LYS A 162 2.71 36.21 17.07
CA LYS A 162 3.36 36.72 18.29
C LYS A 162 2.35 37.04 19.40
N GLN A 163 1.19 37.58 19.06
CA GLN A 163 0.10 37.84 20.01
C GLN A 163 -0.60 36.55 20.45
N ILE A 164 -0.76 35.56 19.56
CA ILE A 164 -1.29 34.23 19.88
C ILE A 164 -0.38 33.55 20.92
N ILE A 165 0.94 33.52 20.70
CA ILE A 165 1.90 32.98 21.69
C ILE A 165 1.85 33.79 23.00
N ALA A 166 1.78 35.12 22.95
CA ALA A 166 1.69 35.93 24.18
C ALA A 166 0.41 35.62 24.99
N LYS A 167 -0.73 35.47 24.31
CA LYS A 167 -2.01 35.06 24.91
C LYS A 167 -1.92 33.65 25.50
N ALA A 168 -1.38 32.69 24.74
CA ALA A 168 -1.19 31.31 25.16
C ALA A 168 -0.29 31.18 26.41
N LYS A 169 0.85 31.90 26.46
CA LYS A 169 1.70 31.97 27.67
C LYS A 169 0.97 32.56 28.87
N ARG A 170 0.27 33.69 28.69
CA ARG A 170 -0.44 34.39 29.78
C ARG A 170 -1.59 33.56 30.37
N GLU A 171 -2.30 32.82 29.53
CA GLU A 171 -3.44 31.99 29.92
C GLU A 171 -3.04 30.53 30.23
N ASN A 172 -1.75 30.19 30.09
CA ASN A 172 -1.19 28.85 30.22
C ASN A 172 -1.93 27.78 29.40
N LYS A 173 -2.28 28.13 28.15
CA LYS A 173 -3.00 27.26 27.20
C LYS A 173 -2.11 26.83 26.05
N TYR A 174 -2.35 25.62 25.54
CA TYR A 174 -1.80 25.15 24.28
C TYR A 174 -2.33 26.00 23.11
N ILE A 175 -1.76 25.88 21.93
CA ILE A 175 -2.28 26.52 20.70
C ILE A 175 -2.72 25.42 19.76
N PHE A 176 -3.96 25.50 19.29
CA PHE A 176 -4.48 24.69 18.19
C PHE A 176 -4.62 25.56 16.95
N VAL A 177 -4.13 25.08 15.81
CA VAL A 177 -4.28 25.75 14.51
C VAL A 177 -4.98 24.80 13.55
N ASP A 178 -6.21 25.17 13.14
CA ASP A 178 -6.90 24.59 11.99
C ASP A 178 -6.37 25.26 10.72
N CYS A 179 -5.61 24.51 9.94
CA CYS A 179 -5.13 24.88 8.62
C CYS A 179 -6.18 24.44 7.60
N TYR A 180 -6.90 25.40 7.02
CA TYR A 180 -8.08 25.15 6.18
C TYR A 180 -7.99 25.92 4.86
N ALA A 181 -8.90 25.64 3.93
CA ALA A 181 -9.08 26.45 2.72
C ALA A 181 -10.56 26.72 2.42
N THR A 182 -10.88 27.83 1.75
CA THR A 182 -12.27 28.23 1.46
C THR A 182 -13.01 27.25 0.54
N TRP A 183 -12.29 26.53 -0.31
CA TRP A 183 -12.82 25.49 -1.20
C TRP A 183 -12.87 24.09 -0.56
N CYS A 184 -12.15 23.86 0.54
CA CYS A 184 -12.00 22.54 1.18
C CYS A 184 -13.33 22.00 1.74
N GLY A 185 -13.86 20.94 1.11
CA GLY A 185 -15.07 20.24 1.56
C GLY A 185 -14.94 19.65 2.98
N PRO A 186 -13.93 18.82 3.26
CA PRO A 186 -13.69 18.24 4.60
C PRO A 186 -13.58 19.29 5.72
N CYS A 187 -12.98 20.45 5.44
CA CYS A 187 -12.86 21.56 6.38
C CYS A 187 -14.25 22.13 6.76
N LYS A 188 -15.14 22.29 5.78
CA LYS A 188 -16.53 22.75 6.00
C LYS A 188 -17.35 21.76 6.81
N VAL A 189 -17.02 20.46 6.77
CA VAL A 189 -17.67 19.44 7.62
C VAL A 189 -17.27 19.66 9.09
N MET A 190 -16.00 19.92 9.37
CA MET A 190 -15.56 20.27 10.73
C MET A 190 -16.25 21.54 11.26
N ASP A 191 -16.29 22.59 10.45
CA ASP A 191 -16.94 23.87 10.78
C ASP A 191 -18.44 23.74 11.04
N LYS A 192 -19.14 22.86 10.32
CA LYS A 192 -20.60 22.72 10.42
C LYS A 192 -21.06 21.69 11.46
N TYR A 193 -20.30 20.62 11.69
CA TYR A 193 -20.78 19.46 12.45
C TYR A 193 -19.89 19.02 13.62
N VAL A 194 -18.69 19.61 13.79
CA VAL A 194 -17.76 19.21 14.88
C VAL A 194 -17.45 20.38 15.80
N TYR A 195 -16.93 21.49 15.26
CA TYR A 195 -16.60 22.67 16.08
C TYR A 195 -17.80 23.36 16.77
N PRO A 196 -19.04 23.31 16.24
CA PRO A 196 -20.20 23.86 16.94
C PRO A 196 -20.64 23.06 18.19
N LEU A 197 -20.25 21.79 18.32
CA LEU A 197 -20.73 20.91 19.39
C LEU A 197 -20.19 21.35 20.76
N ASN A 198 -21.07 21.44 21.76
CA ASN A 198 -20.68 21.80 23.13
C ASN A 198 -19.58 20.86 23.68
N ILE A 199 -19.64 19.55 23.40
CA ILE A 199 -18.63 18.58 23.88
C ILE A 199 -17.21 18.85 23.34
N VAL A 200 -17.10 19.38 22.11
CA VAL A 200 -15.82 19.75 21.50
C VAL A 200 -15.37 21.12 22.04
N GLY A 201 -16.31 22.04 22.21
CA GLY A 201 -16.04 23.33 22.86
C GLY A 201 -15.55 23.18 24.30
N ASP A 202 -16.18 22.35 25.13
CA ASP A 202 -15.77 22.09 26.51
C ASP A 202 -14.37 21.46 26.59
N ALA A 203 -14.05 20.53 25.68
CA ALA A 203 -12.72 19.92 25.57
C ALA A 203 -11.62 20.88 25.07
N MET A 204 -11.96 21.83 24.17
CA MET A 204 -11.00 22.78 23.61
C MET A 204 -10.83 24.07 24.42
N ASN A 205 -11.93 24.73 24.77
CA ASN A 205 -11.94 26.11 25.26
C ASN A 205 -11.21 26.29 26.59
N LYS A 206 -11.13 25.22 27.39
CA LYS A 206 -10.35 25.19 28.64
C LYS A 206 -8.84 25.16 28.38
N ASP A 207 -8.38 24.27 27.50
CA ASP A 207 -6.96 23.90 27.40
C ASP A 207 -6.22 24.59 26.23
N PHE A 208 -6.95 25.09 25.22
CA PHE A 208 -6.38 25.60 23.96
C PHE A 208 -6.77 27.06 23.63
N ILE A 209 -5.85 27.76 22.96
CA ILE A 209 -6.14 28.90 22.09
C ILE A 209 -6.37 28.33 20.70
N ALA A 210 -7.63 28.24 20.27
CA ALA A 210 -8.00 27.78 18.94
C ALA A 210 -7.83 28.93 17.92
N VAL A 211 -7.20 28.65 16.78
CA VAL A 211 -6.95 29.62 15.70
C VAL A 211 -7.25 28.94 14.37
N LYS A 212 -7.85 29.68 13.42
CA LYS A 212 -7.95 29.24 12.02
C LYS A 212 -6.91 29.99 11.18
N VAL A 213 -6.23 29.29 10.28
CA VAL A 213 -5.31 29.88 9.28
C VAL A 213 -5.73 29.40 7.89
N GLN A 214 -6.10 30.36 7.05
CA GLN A 214 -6.49 30.11 5.67
C GLN A 214 -5.24 29.88 4.81
N MET A 215 -5.20 28.74 4.11
CA MET A 215 -4.06 28.32 3.27
C MET A 215 -4.22 28.71 1.80
N ASP A 216 -5.45 28.93 1.33
CA ASP A 216 -5.72 29.56 0.03
C ASP A 216 -5.79 31.10 0.12
N SER A 217 -5.63 31.76 -1.01
CA SER A 217 -5.61 33.23 -1.10
C SER A 217 -6.35 33.75 -2.33
N THR A 218 -7.07 34.85 -2.17
CA THR A 218 -7.70 35.60 -3.26
C THR A 218 -7.63 37.11 -3.02
N ALA A 219 -7.58 37.90 -4.09
CA ALA A 219 -7.56 39.36 -4.01
C ALA A 219 -8.74 39.95 -3.23
N LYS A 220 -9.86 39.21 -3.17
CA LYS A 220 -11.09 39.57 -2.45
C LYS A 220 -11.08 39.24 -0.95
N ASP A 221 -10.04 38.57 -0.44
CA ASP A 221 -9.96 38.23 0.99
C ASP A 221 -9.96 39.50 1.87
N PRO A 222 -10.58 39.46 3.06
CA PRO A 222 -10.47 40.53 4.04
C PRO A 222 -9.01 40.79 4.46
N ASP A 223 -8.69 42.03 4.82
CA ASP A 223 -7.31 42.40 5.18
C ASP A 223 -6.75 41.60 6.36
N TYR A 224 -7.61 41.20 7.32
CA TYR A 224 -7.19 40.35 8.43
C TYR A 224 -6.78 38.92 8.02
N ILE A 225 -7.29 38.41 6.89
CA ILE A 225 -6.85 37.15 6.27
C ILE A 225 -5.54 37.37 5.51
N LYS A 226 -5.42 38.45 4.73
CA LYS A 226 -4.20 38.81 4.01
C LYS A 226 -2.99 38.97 4.94
N LEU A 227 -3.19 39.49 6.15
CA LEU A 227 -2.17 39.55 7.21
C LEU A 227 -1.64 38.17 7.66
N GLN A 228 -2.40 37.08 7.43
CA GLN A 228 -2.00 35.72 7.78
C GLN A 228 -1.25 34.98 6.65
N TYR A 229 -1.23 35.46 5.40
CA TYR A 229 -0.61 34.75 4.26
C TYR A 229 0.89 34.45 4.44
N SER A 230 1.62 35.24 5.24
CA SER A 230 3.01 34.97 5.59
C SER A 230 3.14 33.83 6.61
N LEU A 231 2.19 33.73 7.55
CA LEU A 231 2.08 32.62 8.49
C LEU A 231 1.64 31.34 7.77
N ALA A 232 0.62 31.41 6.91
CA ALA A 232 0.10 30.28 6.13
C ALA A 232 1.23 29.57 5.36
N ARG A 233 1.92 30.29 4.47
CA ARG A 233 3.08 29.79 3.70
C ARG A 233 4.24 29.31 4.57
N LYS A 234 4.43 29.91 5.75
CA LYS A 234 5.41 29.43 6.72
C LYS A 234 5.00 28.07 7.30
N LEU A 235 3.76 27.93 7.76
CA LEU A 235 3.24 26.69 8.35
C LEU A 235 3.21 25.56 7.32
N GLU A 236 2.73 25.84 6.10
CA GLU A 236 2.70 24.93 4.95
C GLU A 236 4.08 24.30 4.71
N LYS A 237 5.13 25.14 4.62
CA LYS A 237 6.51 24.71 4.38
C LYS A 237 7.18 24.06 5.60
N GLU A 238 6.98 24.61 6.80
CA GLU A 238 7.65 24.14 8.03
C GLU A 238 7.08 22.78 8.50
N TYR A 239 5.79 22.55 8.29
CA TYR A 239 5.08 21.35 8.75
C TYR A 239 4.65 20.40 7.62
N ASN A 240 5.13 20.63 6.39
CA ASN A 240 4.83 19.83 5.20
C ASN A 240 3.34 19.52 5.05
N ILE A 241 2.53 20.58 4.89
CA ILE A 241 1.07 20.49 4.80
C ILE A 241 0.70 20.10 3.37
N THR A 242 0.38 18.82 3.15
CA THR A 242 0.03 18.27 1.84
C THR A 242 -1.47 18.00 1.66
N GLY A 243 -2.28 18.21 2.71
CA GLY A 243 -3.73 17.98 2.70
C GLY A 243 -4.45 18.85 3.74
N LEU A 244 -5.75 19.06 3.53
CA LEU A 244 -6.58 19.93 4.37
C LEU A 244 -7.90 19.22 4.79
N PRO A 245 -8.40 19.47 6.01
CA PRO A 245 -7.79 20.30 7.06
C PRO A 245 -6.51 19.64 7.61
N THR A 246 -5.59 20.45 8.12
CA THR A 246 -4.44 20.00 8.90
C THR A 246 -4.46 20.68 10.26
N TYR A 247 -4.31 19.89 11.32
CA TYR A 247 -4.32 20.34 12.70
C TYR A 247 -2.89 20.41 13.23
N LEU A 248 -2.45 21.61 13.62
CA LEU A 248 -1.15 21.81 14.27
C LEU A 248 -1.33 22.18 15.73
N PHE A 249 -0.58 21.52 16.60
CA PHE A 249 -0.63 21.70 18.05
C PHE A 249 0.70 22.21 18.57
N PHE A 250 0.66 23.26 19.40
CA PHE A 250 1.85 23.87 19.99
C PHE A 250 1.68 24.05 21.50
N SER A 251 2.81 24.06 22.21
CA SER A 251 2.87 24.43 23.62
C SER A 251 2.51 25.90 23.82
N PRO A 252 2.22 26.35 25.07
CA PRO A 252 2.07 27.77 25.38
C PRO A 252 3.26 28.63 24.89
N ALA A 253 4.46 28.04 24.82
CA ALA A 253 5.66 28.71 24.34
C ALA A 253 5.79 28.80 22.80
N GLY A 254 4.88 28.20 22.03
CA GLY A 254 4.93 28.14 20.56
C GLY A 254 5.86 27.07 20.00
N LYS A 255 6.32 26.09 20.80
CA LYS A 255 7.00 24.89 20.26
C LYS A 255 5.98 23.90 19.70
N PRO A 256 6.21 23.30 18.51
CA PRO A 256 5.33 22.28 17.95
C PRO A 256 5.32 21.02 18.83
N LEU A 257 4.17 20.37 18.92
CA LEU A 257 3.90 19.21 19.77
C LEU A 257 3.35 18.04 18.96
N HIS A 258 2.28 18.28 18.20
CA HIS A 258 1.62 17.24 17.41
C HIS A 258 1.09 17.82 16.07
N LYS A 259 0.95 16.95 15.05
CA LYS A 259 0.23 17.24 13.80
C LYS A 259 -0.70 16.08 13.48
N SER A 260 -1.90 16.38 13.01
CA SER A 260 -2.84 15.42 12.41
C SER A 260 -3.54 16.09 11.23
N ALA A 261 -4.28 15.33 10.42
CA ALA A 261 -4.95 15.85 9.22
C ALA A 261 -6.26 15.12 8.93
N GLY A 262 -7.05 15.70 8.02
CA GLY A 262 -8.32 15.15 7.54
C GLY A 262 -9.51 15.50 8.44
N GLN A 263 -10.72 15.32 7.88
CA GLN A 263 -11.96 15.41 8.65
C GLN A 263 -11.99 14.29 9.70
N GLN A 264 -12.40 14.62 10.92
CA GLN A 264 -12.53 13.68 12.04
C GLN A 264 -13.94 13.72 12.63
N LYS A 265 -14.38 12.63 13.27
CA LYS A 265 -15.61 12.66 14.07
C LYS A 265 -15.31 13.37 15.40
N ALA A 266 -16.35 13.88 16.07
CA ALA A 266 -16.17 14.62 17.34
C ALA A 266 -15.39 13.83 18.40
N LYS A 267 -15.70 12.53 18.56
CA LYS A 267 -14.99 11.62 19.48
C LYS A 267 -13.50 11.51 19.15
N ASP A 268 -13.17 11.26 17.89
CA ASP A 268 -11.79 11.06 17.43
C ASP A 268 -10.99 12.36 17.56
N PHE A 269 -11.63 13.49 17.24
CA PHE A 269 -11.05 14.82 17.40
C PHE A 269 -10.79 15.16 18.88
N ILE A 270 -11.69 14.81 19.81
CA ILE A 270 -11.46 14.96 21.25
C ILE A 270 -10.27 14.10 21.71
N GLN A 271 -10.14 12.85 21.24
CA GLN A 271 -8.98 12.01 21.52
C GLN A 271 -7.66 12.62 20.98
N LEU A 272 -7.71 13.25 19.81
CA LEU A 272 -6.58 14.00 19.26
C LEU A 272 -6.15 15.18 20.17
N LEU A 273 -7.09 15.87 20.82
CA LEU A 273 -6.75 16.92 21.81
C LEU A 273 -5.96 16.35 22.99
N ASP A 274 -6.34 15.17 23.50
CA ASP A 274 -5.63 14.51 24.60
C ASP A 274 -4.25 13.99 24.17
N ILE A 275 -4.13 13.42 22.97
CA ILE A 275 -2.85 13.08 22.33
C ILE A 275 -1.94 14.31 22.22
N ALA A 276 -2.50 15.47 21.83
CA ALA A 276 -1.74 16.71 21.71
C ALA A 276 -1.26 17.27 23.07
N LYS A 277 -1.95 16.97 24.17
CA LYS A 277 -1.55 17.37 25.53
C LYS A 277 -0.50 16.43 26.14
N ASP A 278 -0.48 15.16 25.75
CA ASP A 278 0.36 14.08 26.30
C ASP A 278 1.79 14.03 25.69
N PRO A 279 2.87 14.34 26.44
CA PRO A 279 4.25 14.31 25.94
C PRO A 279 4.80 12.93 25.54
N GLN A 280 4.07 11.84 25.80
CA GLN A 280 4.41 10.49 25.33
C GLN A 280 3.76 10.14 23.97
N LYS A 281 2.71 10.89 23.57
CA LYS A 281 1.95 10.66 22.33
C LYS A 281 2.16 11.74 21.26
N GLN A 282 2.74 12.88 21.63
CA GLN A 282 3.13 13.97 20.75
C GLN A 282 4.17 13.57 19.69
N LEU A 283 3.81 13.71 18.40
CA LEU A 283 4.66 13.45 17.22
C LEU A 283 6.02 14.15 17.32
N TYR A 284 6.05 15.47 17.51
CA TYR A 284 7.30 16.24 17.49
C TYR A 284 8.15 15.96 18.73
N THR A 285 7.52 15.71 19.88
CA THR A 285 8.23 15.31 21.11
C THR A 285 8.88 13.93 20.95
N LEU A 286 8.21 12.97 20.32
CA LEU A 286 8.75 11.65 20.04
C LEU A 286 9.91 11.72 19.04
N PHE A 287 9.71 12.45 17.93
CA PHE A 287 10.72 12.66 16.91
C PHE A 287 11.98 13.32 17.48
N GLU A 288 11.85 14.43 18.23
CA GLU A 288 12.98 15.14 18.80
C GLU A 288 13.75 14.28 19.82
N LYS A 289 13.05 13.51 20.68
CA LYS A 289 13.72 12.57 21.60
C LYS A 289 14.51 11.48 20.86
N ALA A 290 13.94 10.88 19.82
CA ALA A 290 14.62 9.86 19.03
C ALA A 290 15.81 10.44 18.24
N LYS A 291 15.63 11.61 17.63
CA LYS A 291 16.69 12.35 16.92
C LYS A 291 17.87 12.70 17.84
N ASP A 292 17.58 13.15 19.05
CA ASP A 292 18.56 13.47 20.08
C ASP A 292 19.11 12.22 20.81
N LYS A 293 18.61 11.01 20.50
CA LYS A 293 18.99 9.73 21.12
C LYS A 293 18.73 9.68 22.63
N LYS A 294 17.59 10.25 23.04
CA LYS A 294 17.08 10.33 24.42
C LYS A 294 15.97 9.31 24.72
N ILE A 295 15.95 8.21 23.98
CA ILE A 295 15.12 7.00 24.20
C ILE A 295 16.02 5.78 24.08
N ASP A 296 15.58 4.62 24.57
CA ASP A 296 16.34 3.39 24.40
C ASP A 296 16.37 2.96 22.92
N PHE A 297 17.47 2.34 22.47
CA PHE A 297 17.58 1.89 21.08
C PHE A 297 16.57 0.78 20.72
N SER A 298 16.08 0.01 21.69
CA SER A 298 14.99 -0.95 21.48
C SER A 298 13.64 -0.29 21.13
N GLU A 299 13.44 0.99 21.48
CA GLU A 299 12.23 1.74 21.14
C GLU A 299 12.25 2.33 19.71
N PHE A 300 13.43 2.47 19.09
CA PHE A 300 13.56 3.13 17.77
C PHE A 300 12.69 2.49 16.67
N PRO A 301 12.62 1.15 16.51
CA PRO A 301 11.75 0.54 15.51
C PRO A 301 10.27 0.91 15.69
N LEU A 302 9.78 0.95 16.94
CA LEU A 302 8.43 1.39 17.25
C LEU A 302 8.24 2.88 16.90
N VAL A 303 9.19 3.75 17.26
CA VAL A 303 9.11 5.18 16.91
C VAL A 303 9.08 5.40 15.40
N VAL A 304 9.93 4.70 14.64
CA VAL A 304 9.97 4.78 13.17
C VAL A 304 8.64 4.31 12.57
N ASN A 305 8.09 3.19 13.05
CA ASN A 305 6.78 2.70 12.64
C ASN A 305 5.66 3.73 12.95
N ARG A 306 5.63 4.32 14.15
CA ARG A 306 4.64 5.36 14.50
C ARG A 306 4.77 6.59 13.60
N LEU A 307 5.99 7.07 13.36
CA LEU A 307 6.25 8.18 12.44
C LEU A 307 5.69 7.90 11.04
N LYS A 308 5.95 6.71 10.48
CA LYS A 308 5.50 6.35 9.12
C LYS A 308 4.00 6.05 9.03
N ASN A 309 3.47 5.24 9.95
CA ASN A 309 2.17 4.59 9.80
C ASN A 309 1.05 5.20 10.68
N GLU A 310 1.37 5.78 11.85
CA GLU A 310 0.41 6.48 12.72
C GLU A 310 0.33 7.98 12.39
N PHE A 311 1.47 8.60 12.05
CA PHE A 311 1.56 10.04 11.81
C PHE A 311 1.76 10.43 10.34
N HIS A 312 1.99 9.46 9.44
CA HIS A 312 2.21 9.68 8.00
C HIS A 312 3.40 10.60 7.67
N GLU A 313 4.43 10.58 8.51
CA GLU A 313 5.67 11.36 8.43
C GLU A 313 6.86 10.49 7.98
N GLU A 314 6.75 9.90 6.79
CA GLU A 314 7.77 8.99 6.24
C GLU A 314 9.18 9.60 6.22
N GLN A 315 9.31 10.87 5.83
CA GLN A 315 10.60 11.58 5.81
C GLN A 315 11.19 11.80 7.21
N MET A 316 10.39 11.78 8.27
CA MET A 316 10.87 11.75 9.65
C MET A 316 11.24 10.34 10.07
N ALA A 317 10.42 9.34 9.72
CA ALA A 317 10.71 7.92 9.96
C ALA A 317 12.07 7.52 9.35
N PHE A 318 12.32 7.87 8.10
CA PHE A 318 13.58 7.63 7.39
C PHE A 318 14.80 8.30 8.07
N LYS A 319 14.64 9.51 8.61
CA LYS A 319 15.70 10.17 9.40
C LYS A 319 16.00 9.41 10.69
N ILE A 320 14.97 8.95 11.42
CA ILE A 320 15.17 8.18 12.66
C ILE A 320 15.72 6.79 12.37
N ALA A 321 15.27 6.11 11.31
CA ALA A 321 15.83 4.83 10.86
C ALA A 321 17.33 4.96 10.50
N ARG A 322 17.73 6.04 9.83
CA ARG A 322 19.14 6.32 9.55
C ARG A 322 19.95 6.54 10.84
N ILE A 323 19.41 7.28 11.80
CA ILE A 323 20.04 7.48 13.12
C ILE A 323 20.19 6.14 13.87
N TYR A 324 19.19 5.26 13.80
CA TYR A 324 19.22 3.92 14.37
C TYR A 324 20.33 3.06 13.73
N PHE A 325 20.41 3.06 12.39
CA PHE A 325 21.49 2.39 11.66
C PHE A 325 22.87 2.89 12.08
N ASP A 326 23.09 4.21 12.11
CA ASP A 326 24.38 4.82 12.47
C ASP A 326 24.76 4.62 13.95
N SER A 327 23.76 4.62 14.85
CA SER A 327 24.01 4.69 16.29
C SER A 327 23.98 3.34 16.99
N TYR A 328 23.28 2.35 16.42
CA TYR A 328 23.02 1.04 17.00
C TYR A 328 23.38 -0.11 16.04
N LEU A 329 22.64 -0.33 14.94
CA LEU A 329 22.84 -1.54 14.10
C LEU A 329 24.26 -1.65 13.51
N ASN A 330 24.90 -0.54 13.13
CA ASN A 330 26.30 -0.55 12.67
C ASN A 330 27.33 -0.90 13.76
N LYS A 331 26.94 -0.94 15.04
CA LYS A 331 27.85 -1.23 16.17
C LYS A 331 27.70 -2.65 16.70
N LEU A 332 26.56 -3.31 16.44
CA LEU A 332 26.29 -4.68 16.88
C LEU A 332 27.38 -5.66 16.46
N ASN A 333 27.56 -6.70 17.26
CA ASN A 333 28.29 -7.91 16.86
C ASN A 333 27.41 -8.79 15.96
N GLU A 334 27.98 -9.86 15.42
CA GLU A 334 27.32 -10.71 14.43
C GLU A 334 26.06 -11.39 15.00
N ASN A 335 26.14 -11.98 16.19
CA ASN A 335 25.02 -12.67 16.83
C ASN A 335 23.85 -11.72 17.16
N GLU A 336 24.17 -10.48 17.54
CA GLU A 336 23.17 -9.43 17.80
C GLU A 336 22.55 -8.89 16.50
N LEU A 337 23.35 -8.74 15.45
CA LEU A 337 22.93 -8.21 14.16
C LEU A 337 22.03 -9.21 13.42
N LEU A 338 22.38 -10.50 13.44
CA LEU A 338 21.77 -11.56 12.63
C LEU A 338 20.43 -12.08 13.20
N THR A 339 19.53 -11.17 13.59
CA THR A 339 18.18 -11.50 14.05
C THR A 339 17.13 -11.13 13.00
N LYS A 340 16.06 -11.92 12.89
CA LYS A 340 14.97 -11.67 11.92
C LYS A 340 14.41 -10.24 12.02
N SER A 341 14.23 -9.72 13.25
CA SER A 341 13.76 -8.36 13.50
C SER A 341 14.65 -7.29 12.85
N ASN A 342 15.98 -7.44 12.94
CA ASN A 342 16.90 -6.52 12.30
C ASN A 342 16.83 -6.61 10.77
N PHE A 343 16.66 -7.81 10.18
CA PHE A 343 16.49 -7.97 8.73
C PHE A 343 15.19 -7.38 8.21
N ASP A 344 14.07 -7.65 8.90
CA ASP A 344 12.77 -7.10 8.55
C ASP A 344 12.85 -5.55 8.55
N PHE A 345 13.46 -4.96 9.59
CA PHE A 345 13.63 -3.51 9.69
C PHE A 345 14.63 -2.94 8.67
N ILE A 346 15.79 -3.57 8.46
CA ILE A 346 16.77 -3.14 7.43
C ILE A 346 16.17 -3.26 6.02
N GLY A 347 15.34 -4.28 5.77
CA GLY A 347 14.63 -4.49 4.51
C GLY A 347 13.55 -3.44 4.27
N GLU A 348 12.71 -3.15 5.27
CA GLU A 348 11.67 -2.11 5.17
C GLU A 348 12.28 -0.72 4.95
N TYR A 349 13.38 -0.41 5.62
CA TYR A 349 14.09 0.88 5.53
C TYR A 349 15.32 0.84 4.62
N LYS A 350 15.33 -0.08 3.62
CA LYS A 350 16.46 -0.24 2.68
C LYS A 350 16.83 1.06 1.97
N ASP A 351 15.88 1.96 1.76
CA ASP A 351 16.11 3.24 1.08
C ASP A 351 17.05 4.20 1.81
N VAL A 352 17.28 4.03 3.13
CA VAL A 352 18.27 4.81 3.88
C VAL A 352 19.52 4.01 4.26
N VAL A 353 19.64 2.75 3.84
CA VAL A 353 20.89 1.97 3.92
C VAL A 353 21.93 2.57 2.98
N LYS A 354 23.20 2.49 3.38
CA LYS A 354 24.35 2.92 2.57
C LYS A 354 25.30 1.77 2.29
N SER A 355 25.98 1.78 1.14
CA SER A 355 27.02 0.78 0.85
C SER A 355 28.25 0.93 1.78
N SER A 356 28.33 2.01 2.55
CA SER A 356 29.35 2.24 3.57
C SER A 356 29.06 1.54 4.90
N ASP A 357 27.81 1.11 5.15
CA ASP A 357 27.39 0.51 6.42
C ASP A 357 28.16 -0.77 6.73
N LYS A 358 28.48 -0.98 8.02
CA LYS A 358 29.17 -2.19 8.51
C LYS A 358 28.32 -3.43 8.25
N PHE A 359 27.02 -3.37 8.57
CA PHE A 359 26.11 -4.48 8.32
C PHE A 359 25.95 -4.77 6.82
N PHE A 360 25.93 -3.74 5.97
CA PHE A 360 25.90 -3.92 4.51
C PHE A 360 27.10 -4.72 4.02
N LYS A 361 28.32 -4.33 4.41
CA LYS A 361 29.56 -5.04 4.05
C LYS A 361 29.56 -6.48 4.59
N TYR A 362 29.03 -6.68 5.80
CA TYR A 362 28.90 -8.00 6.38
C TYR A 362 27.92 -8.88 5.57
N PHE A 363 26.74 -8.38 5.21
CA PHE A 363 25.74 -9.14 4.42
C PHE A 363 26.24 -9.47 3.01
N LEU A 364 26.99 -8.56 2.38
CA LEU A 364 27.66 -8.80 1.10
C LEU A 364 28.72 -9.90 1.20
N ASN A 365 29.56 -9.88 2.24
CA ASN A 365 30.66 -10.84 2.37
C ASN A 365 30.21 -12.21 2.92
N ASN A 366 29.10 -12.26 3.66
CA ASN A 366 28.59 -13.46 4.32
C ASN A 366 27.17 -13.83 3.84
N SER A 367 26.88 -13.61 2.56
CA SER A 367 25.52 -13.79 2.00
C SER A 367 24.95 -15.19 2.24
N SER A 368 25.77 -16.25 2.24
CA SER A 368 25.32 -17.62 2.56
C SER A 368 24.83 -17.79 4.00
N VAL A 369 25.43 -17.06 4.96
CA VAL A 369 24.99 -17.04 6.37
C VAL A 369 23.67 -16.29 6.48
N VAL A 370 23.57 -15.11 5.85
CA VAL A 370 22.34 -14.30 5.83
C VAL A 370 21.18 -15.05 5.16
N ASP A 371 21.41 -15.62 3.97
CA ASP A 371 20.42 -16.39 3.20
C ASP A 371 20.13 -17.78 3.82
N SER A 372 20.68 -18.10 5.00
CA SER A 372 20.33 -19.27 5.81
C SER A 372 19.39 -18.96 6.98
N ILE A 373 19.13 -17.68 7.27
CA ILE A 373 18.36 -17.24 8.45
C ILE A 373 16.87 -17.54 8.29
N GLU A 374 16.26 -18.00 9.37
CA GLU A 374 14.85 -18.39 9.38
C GLU A 374 13.93 -17.22 9.01
N GLY A 375 12.97 -17.47 8.11
CA GLY A 375 12.11 -16.46 7.49
C GLY A 375 12.64 -15.86 6.19
N ILE A 376 13.95 -15.88 5.93
CA ILE A 376 14.55 -15.45 4.64
C ILE A 376 15.32 -16.55 3.91
N LYS A 377 15.42 -17.75 4.49
CA LYS A 377 16.20 -18.87 3.97
C LYS A 377 15.87 -19.21 2.51
N GLY A 378 16.90 -19.25 1.66
CA GLY A 378 16.78 -19.63 0.25
C GLY A 378 16.16 -18.59 -0.68
N SER A 379 15.81 -17.39 -0.19
CA SER A 379 15.25 -16.30 -1.00
C SER A 379 16.28 -15.53 -1.84
N GLY A 380 17.58 -15.65 -1.52
CA GLY A 380 18.63 -14.81 -2.10
C GLY A 380 18.58 -13.35 -1.63
N TRP A 381 17.96 -13.09 -0.48
CA TRP A 381 17.75 -11.75 0.09
C TRP A 381 19.03 -10.92 0.11
N ALA A 382 20.15 -11.48 0.60
CA ALA A 382 21.42 -10.76 0.72
C ALA A 382 21.95 -10.30 -0.65
N TYR A 383 21.78 -11.12 -1.68
CA TYR A 383 22.17 -10.81 -3.04
C TYR A 383 21.31 -9.69 -3.65
N PHE A 384 19.98 -9.76 -3.52
CA PHE A 384 19.09 -8.72 -4.04
C PHE A 384 19.23 -7.40 -3.29
N PHE A 385 19.37 -7.46 -1.95
CA PHE A 385 19.66 -6.32 -1.10
C PHE A 385 20.98 -5.63 -1.50
N ALA A 386 22.06 -6.39 -1.67
CA ALA A 386 23.34 -5.86 -2.11
C ALA A 386 23.24 -5.17 -3.49
N LYS A 387 22.59 -5.84 -4.46
CA LYS A 387 22.35 -5.32 -5.82
C LYS A 387 21.59 -3.98 -5.79
N ASP A 388 20.51 -3.90 -5.03
CA ASP A 388 19.67 -2.69 -4.96
C ASP A 388 20.43 -1.47 -4.40
N ILE A 389 21.16 -1.62 -3.28
CA ILE A 389 21.90 -0.51 -2.67
C ILE A 389 23.06 -0.05 -3.56
N ILE A 390 23.79 -0.99 -4.20
CA ILE A 390 24.88 -0.64 -5.11
C ILE A 390 24.34 0.05 -6.37
N ARG A 391 23.25 -0.46 -6.95
CA ARG A 391 22.56 0.19 -8.08
C ARG A 391 22.15 1.62 -7.72
N LYS A 392 21.49 1.81 -6.58
CA LYS A 392 21.04 3.13 -6.09
C LYS A 392 22.20 4.11 -5.88
N GLU A 393 23.28 3.69 -5.22
CA GLU A 393 24.39 4.59 -4.90
C GLU A 393 25.39 4.83 -6.03
N LYS A 394 25.60 3.84 -6.91
CA LYS A 394 26.75 3.82 -7.83
C LYS A 394 26.36 3.83 -9.31
N VAL A 395 25.18 3.33 -9.65
CA VAL A 395 24.71 3.19 -11.03
C VAL A 395 23.75 4.32 -11.38
N THR A 396 22.69 4.50 -10.59
CA THR A 396 21.64 5.52 -10.85
C THR A 396 22.19 6.92 -11.11
N PRO A 397 23.13 7.49 -10.31
CA PRO A 397 23.65 8.83 -10.58
C PRO A 397 24.37 8.97 -11.93
N LEU A 398 25.00 7.89 -12.42
CA LEU A 398 25.68 7.86 -13.72
C LEU A 398 24.68 7.72 -14.88
N LEU A 399 23.54 7.06 -14.65
CA LEU A 399 22.43 7.04 -15.61
C LEU A 399 21.76 8.41 -15.69
N ASP A 400 21.48 9.05 -14.55
CA ASP A 400 20.87 10.39 -14.49
C ASP A 400 21.72 11.43 -15.22
N GLU A 401 23.06 11.32 -15.13
CA GLU A 401 24.00 12.15 -15.88
C GLU A 401 23.92 11.85 -17.38
N ALA A 402 24.06 10.58 -17.77
CA ALA A 402 24.01 10.14 -19.16
C ALA A 402 22.68 10.47 -19.87
N GLN A 403 21.56 10.43 -19.15
CA GLN A 403 20.24 10.80 -19.66
C GLN A 403 20.14 12.32 -19.91
N LYS A 404 20.70 13.15 -19.01
CA LYS A 404 20.75 14.62 -19.17
C LYS A 404 21.65 15.06 -20.32
N THR A 405 22.77 14.39 -20.54
CA THR A 405 23.69 14.65 -21.66
C THR A 405 23.30 13.95 -22.96
N ASN A 406 22.29 13.08 -22.93
CA ASN A 406 21.92 12.15 -24.00
C ASN A 406 23.12 11.36 -24.58
N SER A 407 24.07 11.00 -23.72
CA SER A 407 25.24 10.16 -24.06
C SER A 407 25.03 8.72 -23.59
N GLU A 408 25.71 7.76 -24.20
CA GLU A 408 25.67 6.37 -23.71
C GLU A 408 26.47 6.23 -22.39
N PRO A 409 25.90 5.57 -21.35
CA PRO A 409 26.62 5.29 -20.11
C PRO A 409 27.89 4.47 -20.37
N GLN A 410 28.94 4.72 -19.58
CA GLN A 410 30.21 4.01 -19.69
C GLN A 410 30.15 2.62 -19.04
N TRP A 411 29.30 1.74 -19.58
CA TRP A 411 28.92 0.44 -19.01
C TRP A 411 30.12 -0.39 -18.55
N THR A 412 31.10 -0.63 -19.43
CA THR A 412 32.27 -1.47 -19.12
C THR A 412 33.08 -0.91 -17.95
N LYS A 413 33.37 0.40 -17.94
CA LYS A 413 34.11 1.05 -16.84
C LYS A 413 33.35 0.99 -15.51
N MET A 414 32.01 1.07 -15.58
CA MET A 414 31.15 0.95 -14.40
C MET A 414 31.19 -0.48 -13.85
N GLU A 415 31.05 -1.48 -14.72
CA GLU A 415 31.08 -2.90 -14.39
C GLU A 415 32.44 -3.34 -13.83
N GLU A 416 33.55 -2.92 -14.46
CA GLU A 416 34.92 -3.15 -13.98
C GLU A 416 35.11 -2.57 -12.57
N LYS A 417 34.70 -1.32 -12.35
CA LYS A 417 34.80 -0.64 -11.05
C LYS A 417 34.00 -1.36 -9.97
N LEU A 418 32.75 -1.74 -10.25
CA LEU A 418 31.91 -2.45 -9.29
C LEU A 418 32.38 -3.89 -9.06
N THR A 419 32.93 -4.55 -10.08
CA THR A 419 33.56 -5.88 -9.97
C THR A 419 34.79 -5.85 -9.08
N MET A 420 35.67 -4.85 -9.22
CA MET A 420 36.81 -4.66 -8.34
C MET A 420 36.41 -4.34 -6.90
N GLN A 421 35.31 -3.60 -6.69
CA GLN A 421 34.91 -3.13 -5.37
C GLN A 421 34.02 -4.12 -4.60
N TYR A 422 33.17 -4.89 -5.28
CA TYR A 422 32.13 -5.72 -4.68
C TYR A 422 32.12 -7.18 -5.18
N GLY A 423 33.09 -7.56 -6.02
CA GLY A 423 33.22 -8.90 -6.59
C GLY A 423 32.42 -9.11 -7.88
N LYS A 424 32.90 -10.01 -8.74
CA LYS A 424 32.40 -10.21 -10.12
C LYS A 424 30.88 -10.38 -10.22
N LYS A 425 30.28 -11.28 -9.43
CA LYS A 425 28.83 -11.55 -9.52
C LYS A 425 28.00 -10.31 -9.24
N ILE A 426 28.35 -9.53 -8.22
CA ILE A 426 27.62 -8.30 -7.83
C ILE A 426 27.94 -7.14 -8.78
N GLY A 427 29.19 -7.02 -9.24
CA GLY A 427 29.61 -6.01 -10.20
C GLY A 427 28.84 -6.06 -11.52
N VAL A 428 28.78 -7.25 -12.14
CA VAL A 428 28.02 -7.50 -13.38
C VAL A 428 26.55 -7.15 -13.21
N VAL A 429 25.87 -7.79 -12.26
CA VAL A 429 24.40 -7.70 -12.13
C VAL A 429 23.89 -6.33 -11.68
N SER A 430 24.70 -5.57 -10.93
CA SER A 430 24.31 -4.21 -10.52
C SER A 430 24.21 -3.25 -11.72
N VAL A 431 25.00 -3.49 -12.77
CA VAL A 431 24.99 -2.70 -14.02
C VAL A 431 24.00 -3.28 -15.02
N LEU A 432 23.88 -4.61 -15.08
CA LEU A 432 23.17 -5.33 -16.14
C LEU A 432 21.67 -5.01 -16.20
N ASP A 433 20.97 -4.98 -15.05
CA ASP A 433 19.56 -4.58 -14.98
C ASP A 433 19.33 -3.18 -15.59
N ALA A 434 20.20 -2.23 -15.25
CA ALA A 434 20.15 -0.85 -15.75
C ALA A 434 20.48 -0.77 -17.23
N ARG A 435 21.39 -1.62 -17.71
CA ARG A 435 21.80 -1.70 -19.12
C ARG A 435 20.69 -2.23 -20.01
N VAL A 436 19.99 -3.27 -19.55
CA VAL A 436 18.79 -3.81 -20.21
C VAL A 436 17.71 -2.72 -20.29
N ALA A 437 17.38 -2.06 -19.17
CA ALA A 437 16.40 -0.98 -19.15
C ALA A 437 16.74 0.19 -20.08
N TRP A 438 18.02 0.60 -20.14
CA TRP A 438 18.45 1.69 -21.02
C TRP A 438 18.28 1.37 -22.51
N TYR A 439 18.68 0.19 -22.97
CA TYR A 439 18.53 -0.15 -24.39
C TYR A 439 17.07 -0.37 -24.78
N TRP A 440 16.22 -0.81 -23.85
CA TRP A 440 14.76 -0.80 -24.03
C TRP A 440 14.22 0.61 -24.25
N GLU A 441 14.54 1.57 -23.36
CA GLU A 441 14.12 2.97 -23.50
C GLU A 441 14.61 3.62 -24.80
N LYS A 442 15.83 3.30 -25.22
CA LYS A 442 16.43 3.78 -26.49
C LYS A 442 15.96 3.00 -27.72
N LYS A 443 15.12 1.96 -27.56
CA LYS A 443 14.66 1.05 -28.64
C LYS A 443 15.81 0.42 -29.45
N ASN A 444 16.97 0.22 -28.81
CA ASN A 444 18.09 -0.48 -29.40
C ASN A 444 17.91 -1.99 -29.14
N TRP A 445 17.09 -2.61 -29.98
CA TRP A 445 16.64 -3.98 -29.76
C TRP A 445 17.78 -5.01 -29.76
N GLU A 446 18.74 -4.94 -30.69
CA GLU A 446 19.84 -5.91 -30.73
C GLU A 446 20.68 -5.89 -29.44
N SER A 447 21.02 -4.69 -28.94
CA SER A 447 21.71 -4.56 -27.65
C SER A 447 20.82 -5.01 -26.48
N PHE A 448 19.52 -4.65 -26.49
CA PHE A 448 18.59 -5.10 -25.46
C PHE A 448 18.56 -6.63 -25.32
N PHE A 449 18.38 -7.38 -26.41
CA PHE A 449 18.33 -8.85 -26.33
C PHE A 449 19.68 -9.48 -26.03
N GLN A 450 20.78 -8.94 -26.54
CA GLN A 450 22.12 -9.37 -26.14
C GLN A 450 22.30 -9.31 -24.62
N TYR A 451 21.89 -8.20 -23.98
CA TYR A 451 22.00 -8.06 -22.53
C TYR A 451 20.90 -8.82 -21.76
N CYS A 452 19.74 -9.11 -22.35
CA CYS A 452 18.77 -10.06 -21.80
C CYS A 452 19.37 -11.48 -21.72
N GLY A 453 20.02 -11.96 -22.79
CA GLY A 453 20.71 -13.26 -22.80
C GLY A 453 21.80 -13.34 -21.73
N ILE A 454 22.65 -12.32 -21.63
CA ILE A 454 23.68 -12.22 -20.57
C ILE A 454 23.06 -12.16 -19.17
N HIS A 455 21.91 -11.50 -19.00
CA HIS A 455 21.19 -11.43 -17.72
C HIS A 455 20.60 -12.78 -17.31
N LEU A 456 19.95 -13.49 -18.24
CA LEU A 456 19.38 -14.82 -17.99
C LEU A 456 20.46 -15.82 -17.54
N GLN A 457 21.66 -15.73 -18.10
CA GLN A 457 22.82 -16.55 -17.72
C GLN A 457 23.34 -16.33 -16.28
N GLN A 458 22.91 -15.26 -15.57
CA GLN A 458 23.35 -15.00 -14.18
C GLN A 458 22.56 -15.78 -13.13
N TYR A 459 21.49 -16.47 -13.53
CA TYR A 459 20.55 -17.16 -12.65
C TYR A 459 20.45 -18.65 -12.99
N ASP A 460 19.94 -19.45 -12.06
CA ASP A 460 19.61 -20.86 -12.26
C ASP A 460 18.45 -20.96 -13.27
N PRO A 461 18.64 -21.55 -14.48
CA PRO A 461 17.61 -21.56 -15.51
C PRO A 461 16.29 -22.20 -15.05
N LYS A 462 16.34 -23.16 -14.12
CA LYS A 462 15.16 -23.86 -13.58
C LYS A 462 14.37 -23.07 -12.55
N LYS A 463 14.86 -21.89 -12.15
CA LYS A 463 14.21 -20.99 -11.18
C LYS A 463 13.72 -19.68 -11.80
N LEU A 464 13.94 -19.50 -13.10
CA LEU A 464 13.44 -18.34 -13.83
C LEU A 464 11.93 -18.46 -14.05
N ALA A 465 11.19 -17.38 -13.78
CA ALA A 465 9.75 -17.34 -13.97
C ALA A 465 9.40 -17.56 -15.46
N PRO A 466 8.49 -18.50 -15.79
CA PRO A 466 8.15 -18.81 -17.19
C PRO A 466 7.68 -17.60 -18.00
N LEU A 467 6.86 -16.73 -17.40
CA LEU A 467 6.40 -15.49 -18.05
C LEU A 467 7.56 -14.55 -18.39
N TYR A 468 8.55 -14.39 -17.50
CA TYR A 468 9.72 -13.53 -17.78
C TYR A 468 10.56 -14.07 -18.96
N LEU A 469 10.76 -15.39 -19.03
CA LEU A 469 11.40 -16.04 -20.17
C LEU A 469 10.57 -15.86 -21.46
N ASN A 470 9.24 -15.98 -21.36
CA ASN A 470 8.32 -15.78 -22.46
C ASN A 470 8.37 -14.34 -23.00
N ASP A 471 8.33 -13.34 -22.13
CA ASP A 471 8.34 -11.92 -22.52
C ASP A 471 9.64 -11.57 -23.25
N CYS A 472 10.79 -12.08 -22.80
CA CYS A 472 12.05 -11.96 -23.53
C CYS A 472 11.99 -12.63 -24.92
N ALA A 473 11.40 -13.81 -25.02
CA ALA A 473 11.29 -14.55 -26.28
C ALA A 473 10.28 -13.92 -27.26
N TRP A 474 9.14 -13.43 -26.75
CA TRP A 474 8.09 -12.78 -27.51
C TRP A 474 8.55 -11.42 -28.05
N ASN A 475 9.17 -10.59 -27.22
CA ASN A 475 9.71 -9.30 -27.68
C ASN A 475 10.80 -9.52 -28.77
N ALA A 476 11.55 -10.63 -28.73
CA ALA A 476 12.50 -10.97 -29.80
C ALA A 476 11.76 -11.34 -31.10
N PHE A 477 10.67 -12.11 -31.01
CA PHE A 477 9.79 -12.38 -32.15
C PHE A 477 9.22 -11.08 -32.75
N GLU A 478 8.83 -10.10 -31.93
CA GLU A 478 8.31 -8.83 -32.44
C GLU A 478 9.39 -7.94 -33.09
N PHE A 479 10.49 -7.70 -32.38
CA PHE A 479 11.41 -6.61 -32.73
C PHE A 479 12.71 -7.03 -33.45
N ILE A 480 13.04 -8.33 -33.54
CA ILE A 480 14.32 -8.80 -34.08
C ILE A 480 14.16 -9.67 -35.32
N ASN A 481 15.01 -9.43 -36.33
CA ASN A 481 15.17 -10.27 -37.52
C ASN A 481 16.55 -10.98 -37.58
N ASN A 482 17.41 -10.75 -36.59
CA ASN A 482 18.72 -11.38 -36.47
C ASN A 482 18.56 -12.85 -36.05
N SER A 483 18.95 -13.78 -36.93
CA SER A 483 18.74 -15.23 -36.73
C SER A 483 19.42 -15.78 -35.48
N THR A 484 20.60 -15.26 -35.10
CA THR A 484 21.33 -15.71 -33.90
C THR A 484 20.56 -15.39 -32.63
N ILE A 485 20.03 -14.15 -32.52
CA ILE A 485 19.21 -13.72 -31.37
C ILE A 485 17.87 -14.47 -31.35
N LEU A 486 17.28 -14.75 -32.52
CA LEU A 486 16.03 -15.52 -32.61
C LEU A 486 16.22 -16.98 -32.16
N GLU A 487 17.34 -17.64 -32.48
CA GLU A 487 17.63 -18.99 -31.97
C GLU A 487 17.89 -18.98 -30.44
N GLU A 488 18.53 -17.95 -29.88
CA GLU A 488 18.59 -17.78 -28.41
C GLU A 488 17.19 -17.64 -27.80
N ALA A 489 16.30 -16.86 -28.42
CA ALA A 489 14.92 -16.70 -27.99
C ALA A 489 14.10 -18.01 -28.07
N VAL A 490 14.33 -18.87 -29.08
CA VAL A 490 13.75 -20.23 -29.13
C VAL A 490 14.20 -21.06 -27.93
N GLY A 491 15.45 -20.89 -27.50
CA GLY A 491 15.99 -21.46 -26.26
C GLY A 491 15.26 -20.97 -25.01
N TRP A 492 15.05 -19.65 -24.88
CA TRP A 492 14.32 -19.06 -23.75
C TRP A 492 12.87 -19.50 -23.69
N ALA A 493 12.16 -19.54 -24.83
CA ALA A 493 10.80 -20.09 -24.90
C ALA A 493 10.77 -21.59 -24.55
N GLY A 494 11.80 -22.35 -24.93
CA GLY A 494 11.98 -23.74 -24.50
C GLY A 494 12.09 -23.90 -22.98
N LEU A 495 12.91 -23.07 -22.33
CA LEU A 495 13.06 -23.03 -20.86
C LEU A 495 11.76 -22.59 -20.18
N ALA A 496 11.01 -21.65 -20.75
CA ALA A 496 9.71 -21.24 -20.22
C ALA A 496 8.75 -22.44 -20.15
N ILE A 497 8.66 -23.22 -21.23
CA ILE A 497 7.82 -24.42 -21.31
C ILE A 497 8.28 -25.50 -20.32
N GLU A 498 9.59 -25.74 -20.14
CA GLU A 498 10.10 -26.68 -19.13
C GLU A 498 9.67 -26.26 -17.72
N ASN A 499 9.92 -24.99 -17.35
CA ASN A 499 9.64 -24.43 -16.03
C ASN A 499 8.13 -24.32 -15.74
N ALA A 500 7.27 -24.29 -16.76
CA ALA A 500 5.82 -24.26 -16.64
C ALA A 500 5.14 -25.60 -16.90
N SER A 501 5.87 -26.70 -17.10
CA SER A 501 5.35 -27.99 -17.61
C SER A 501 4.07 -28.58 -16.98
N ASN A 502 3.71 -28.16 -15.75
CA ASN A 502 2.48 -28.58 -15.06
C ASN A 502 1.32 -27.54 -15.12
N ASP A 503 1.57 -26.34 -15.62
CA ASP A 503 0.62 -25.23 -15.74
C ASP A 503 -0.11 -25.30 -17.09
N LYS A 504 -1.32 -25.87 -17.07
CA LYS A 504 -2.14 -26.08 -18.26
C LYS A 504 -2.74 -24.81 -18.85
N GLU A 505 -2.86 -23.74 -18.07
CA GLU A 505 -3.39 -22.45 -18.55
C GLU A 505 -2.30 -21.65 -19.25
N LEU A 506 -1.06 -21.71 -18.72
CA LEU A 506 0.08 -21.01 -19.27
C LEU A 506 0.72 -21.72 -20.48
N LEU A 507 0.76 -23.06 -20.49
CA LEU A 507 1.44 -23.85 -21.55
C LEU A 507 1.11 -23.42 -23.00
N PRO A 508 -0.17 -23.24 -23.39
CA PRO A 508 -0.52 -22.85 -24.76
C PRO A 508 0.13 -21.53 -25.19
N ILE A 509 0.24 -20.55 -24.28
CA ILE A 509 0.84 -19.23 -24.54
C ILE A 509 2.36 -19.38 -24.76
N LEU A 510 3.04 -20.18 -23.95
CA LEU A 510 4.48 -20.39 -24.06
C LEU A 510 4.87 -21.15 -25.34
N ILE A 511 4.05 -22.13 -25.73
CA ILE A 511 4.24 -22.91 -26.96
C ILE A 511 3.92 -22.06 -28.20
N ASP A 512 2.94 -21.14 -28.14
CA ASP A 512 2.66 -20.15 -29.19
C ASP A 512 3.89 -19.26 -29.47
N THR A 513 4.49 -18.68 -28.43
CA THR A 513 5.74 -17.88 -28.56
C THR A 513 6.84 -18.67 -29.27
N LYS A 514 7.07 -19.93 -28.86
CA LYS A 514 8.09 -20.80 -29.48
C LYS A 514 7.75 -21.12 -30.94
N SER A 515 6.48 -21.40 -31.24
CA SER A 515 6.00 -21.65 -32.61
C SER A 515 6.21 -20.43 -33.51
N CYS A 516 5.89 -19.22 -33.02
CA CYS A 516 6.05 -17.97 -33.76
C CYS A 516 7.53 -17.67 -34.08
N LEU A 517 8.42 -17.89 -33.11
CA LEU A 517 9.88 -17.77 -33.34
C LEU A 517 10.39 -18.75 -34.39
N LEU A 518 9.99 -20.03 -34.31
CA LEU A 518 10.37 -21.05 -35.29
C LEU A 518 9.84 -20.71 -36.69
N TYR A 519 8.63 -20.18 -36.80
CA TYR A 519 8.07 -19.73 -38.06
C TYR A 519 8.86 -18.54 -38.65
N LYS A 520 9.26 -17.58 -37.80
CA LYS A 520 10.11 -16.43 -38.18
C LYS A 520 11.52 -16.85 -38.62
N LEU A 521 12.03 -17.97 -38.10
CA LEU A 521 13.26 -18.65 -38.51
C LEU A 521 13.08 -19.59 -39.73
N GLU A 522 11.95 -19.51 -40.42
CA GLU A 522 11.57 -20.35 -41.58
C GLU A 522 11.45 -21.87 -41.30
N ARG A 523 11.49 -22.29 -40.03
CA ARG A 523 11.31 -23.68 -39.58
C ARG A 523 9.81 -24.03 -39.51
N ARG A 524 9.15 -23.94 -40.67
CA ARG A 524 7.68 -23.96 -40.80
C ARG A 524 7.02 -25.24 -40.31
N GLU A 525 7.62 -26.40 -40.55
CA GLU A 525 7.06 -27.69 -40.13
C GLU A 525 7.02 -27.82 -38.59
N ASP A 526 8.14 -27.52 -37.92
CA ASP A 526 8.23 -27.44 -36.46
C ASP A 526 7.18 -26.46 -35.89
N ALA A 527 7.11 -25.26 -36.46
CA ALA A 527 6.20 -24.21 -36.02
C ALA A 527 4.72 -24.62 -36.12
N ILE A 528 4.30 -25.12 -37.29
CA ILE A 528 2.92 -25.58 -37.54
C ILE A 528 2.57 -26.77 -36.64
N SER A 529 3.52 -27.68 -36.39
CA SER A 529 3.34 -28.81 -35.48
C SER A 529 3.06 -28.35 -34.04
N LEU A 530 3.86 -27.42 -33.52
CA LEU A 530 3.61 -26.81 -32.20
C LEU A 530 2.30 -26.03 -32.14
N MET A 531 1.94 -25.29 -33.20
CA MET A 531 0.71 -24.50 -33.22
C MET A 531 -0.55 -25.39 -33.23
N LYS A 532 -0.52 -26.55 -33.89
CA LYS A 532 -1.60 -27.55 -33.79
C LYS A 532 -1.80 -28.02 -32.35
N ASN A 533 -0.70 -28.31 -31.64
CA ASN A 533 -0.74 -28.69 -30.23
C ASN A 533 -1.36 -27.57 -29.36
N VAL A 534 -0.99 -26.31 -29.59
CA VAL A 534 -1.59 -25.14 -28.90
C VAL A 534 -3.10 -25.07 -29.12
N VAL A 535 -3.59 -25.27 -30.36
CA VAL A 535 -5.02 -25.29 -30.68
C VAL A 535 -5.76 -26.47 -30.02
N GLU A 536 -5.12 -27.64 -29.93
CA GLU A 536 -5.68 -28.82 -29.24
C GLU A 536 -5.78 -28.62 -27.72
N LEU A 537 -4.77 -28.01 -27.10
CA LEU A 537 -4.77 -27.68 -25.66
C LEU A 537 -5.72 -26.54 -25.29
N SER A 538 -6.10 -25.70 -26.25
CA SER A 538 -6.90 -24.50 -26.01
C SER A 538 -8.40 -24.72 -26.13
N THR A 539 -9.17 -23.92 -25.38
CA THR A 539 -10.63 -23.87 -25.43
C THR A 539 -11.14 -22.42 -25.57
N GLY A 540 -12.44 -22.26 -25.90
CA GLY A 540 -13.09 -20.96 -25.95
C GLY A 540 -12.40 -19.94 -26.89
N PRO A 541 -12.39 -18.64 -26.53
CA PRO A 541 -11.78 -17.58 -27.34
C PRO A 541 -10.29 -17.82 -27.67
N SER A 542 -9.52 -18.40 -26.74
CA SER A 542 -8.10 -18.70 -26.96
C SER A 542 -7.90 -19.70 -28.10
N ARG A 543 -8.77 -20.72 -28.20
CA ARG A 543 -8.74 -21.68 -29.32
C ARG A 543 -9.00 -20.99 -30.65
N GLU A 544 -9.95 -20.08 -30.71
CA GLU A 544 -10.26 -19.32 -31.94
C GLU A 544 -9.07 -18.45 -32.37
N TYR A 545 -8.44 -17.74 -31.41
CA TYR A 545 -7.25 -16.94 -31.63
C TYR A 545 -6.09 -17.76 -32.21
N PHE A 546 -5.73 -18.87 -31.57
CA PHE A 546 -4.65 -19.74 -32.06
C PHE A 546 -5.01 -20.46 -33.37
N SER A 547 -6.28 -20.77 -33.63
CA SER A 547 -6.70 -21.36 -34.91
C SER A 547 -6.48 -20.40 -36.08
N LYS A 548 -6.84 -19.11 -35.92
CA LYS A 548 -6.55 -18.08 -36.94
C LYS A 548 -5.05 -17.93 -37.21
N ARG A 549 -4.22 -18.05 -36.17
CA ARG A 549 -2.75 -18.04 -36.29
C ARG A 549 -2.21 -19.29 -37.00
N LEU A 550 -2.75 -20.47 -36.69
CA LEU A 550 -2.44 -21.71 -37.39
C LEU A 550 -2.76 -21.60 -38.89
N ASP A 551 -3.92 -21.05 -39.24
CA ASP A 551 -4.32 -20.84 -40.64
C ASP A 551 -3.37 -19.87 -41.35
N LYS A 552 -2.98 -18.76 -40.71
CA LYS A 552 -1.94 -17.84 -41.24
C LYS A 552 -0.62 -18.59 -41.50
N MET A 553 -0.15 -19.41 -40.55
CA MET A 553 1.08 -20.21 -40.69
C MET A 553 1.00 -21.21 -41.85
N ILE A 554 -0.09 -21.97 -41.95
CA ILE A 554 -0.30 -22.98 -43.02
C ILE A 554 -0.31 -22.31 -44.40
N ASN A 555 -0.93 -21.15 -44.52
CA ASN A 555 -1.03 -20.40 -45.77
C ASN A 555 0.23 -19.57 -46.11
N GLY A 556 1.31 -19.68 -45.33
CA GLY A 556 2.56 -18.94 -45.59
C GLY A 556 2.45 -17.43 -45.36
N GLN A 557 1.46 -16.98 -44.58
CA GLN A 557 1.14 -15.57 -44.35
C GLN A 557 1.99 -14.96 -43.21
N ASN A 558 1.95 -13.63 -43.09
CA ASN A 558 2.55 -12.93 -41.95
C ASN A 558 1.74 -13.22 -40.67
N ILE A 559 2.43 -13.64 -39.61
CA ILE A 559 1.85 -14.05 -38.32
C ILE A 559 2.06 -13.02 -37.19
N MET A 560 2.71 -11.89 -37.49
CA MET A 560 2.74 -10.74 -36.59
C MET A 560 1.31 -10.35 -36.18
N VAL A 561 1.17 -9.81 -34.97
CA VAL A 561 -0.13 -9.35 -34.45
C VAL A 561 -0.65 -8.22 -35.34
N ASP A 562 -1.93 -8.29 -35.71
CA ASP A 562 -2.64 -7.22 -36.44
C ASP A 562 -3.12 -6.13 -35.45
#